data_AF-A0A968H4U8-F1
#
_entry.id   AF-A0A968H4U8-F1
#
_cell.length_a   1.000
_cell.length_b   1.000
_cell.length_c   1.000
_cell.angle_alpha   90.00
_cell.angle_beta   90.00
_cell.angle_gamma   90.00
#
_symmetry.space_group_name_H-M   'P 1'
#
loop_
_entity.id
_entity.type
_entity.pdbx_description
1 polymer ?
#
loop_
_entity_poly.entity_id
_entity_poly.type
_entity_poly.pdbx_seq_one_letter_code
_entity_poly.pdbx_strand_id
1 'polypeptide(L)'
;MSYILKNNDIEVVQSEQLPVYCEGSMGWLVDGNQIYLDTNREYTIDPPVVPVQPDITVSPVEFMLLFTSPERIFIKSIRQSDPVVSDFMDIIEHPKLTFVNLSLASTQQAVDYLLSKLVEATVITAEDAPVRREAILSGSFQ
;
A
#
# COMPACT_ATOMS: atom_id res chain seq x y z
N MET A 1 13.70 -0.57 -9.37
CA MET A 1 14.31 -1.07 -8.12
C MET A 1 15.77 -1.28 -8.44
N SER A 2 16.71 -0.70 -7.70
CA SER A 2 18.14 -0.77 -8.04
C SER A 2 18.99 -1.23 -6.86
N TYR A 3 19.90 -2.15 -7.10
CA TYR A 3 20.97 -2.57 -6.21
C TYR A 3 22.13 -1.57 -6.28
N ILE A 4 22.82 -1.38 -5.16
CA ILE A 4 24.02 -0.55 -5.08
C ILE A 4 25.17 -1.40 -4.57
N LEU A 5 26.22 -1.51 -5.39
CA LEU A 5 27.48 -2.13 -4.97
C LEU A 5 28.35 -1.06 -4.32
N LYS A 6 28.76 -1.30 -3.07
CA LYS A 6 29.61 -0.40 -2.30
C LYS A 6 31.00 -0.97 -2.04
N ASN A 7 31.96 -0.08 -1.87
CA ASN A 7 33.34 -0.35 -1.49
C ASN A 7 33.70 0.53 -0.29
N ASN A 8 33.80 -0.05 0.91
CA ASN A 8 34.01 0.70 2.16
C ASN A 8 33.09 1.95 2.24
N ASP A 9 31.79 1.75 2.01
CA ASP A 9 30.72 2.75 1.98
C ASP A 9 30.67 3.71 0.77
N ILE A 10 31.61 3.63 -0.16
CA ILE A 10 31.58 4.40 -1.41
C ILE A 10 30.75 3.63 -2.45
N GLU A 11 29.72 4.27 -3.00
CA GLU A 11 28.96 3.75 -4.13
C GLU A 11 29.87 3.59 -5.36
N VAL A 12 29.97 2.36 -5.86
CA VAL A 12 30.78 2.00 -7.02
C VAL A 12 29.92 1.92 -8.28
N VAL A 13 28.75 1.28 -8.16
CA VAL A 13 27.82 1.10 -9.27
C VAL A 13 26.40 0.87 -8.76
N GLN A 14 25.43 1.43 -9.49
CA GLN A 14 24.00 1.20 -9.32
C GLN A 14 23.50 0.35 -10.50
N SER A 15 22.71 -0.68 -10.22
CA SER A 15 22.21 -1.62 -11.23
C SER A 15 20.79 -2.08 -10.93
N GLU A 16 20.01 -2.40 -11.95
CA GLU A 16 18.67 -3.01 -11.75
C GLU A 16 18.75 -4.51 -11.48
N GLN A 17 19.88 -5.13 -11.79
CA GLN A 17 20.15 -6.55 -11.56
C GLN A 17 21.05 -6.74 -10.34
N LEU A 18 20.91 -7.89 -9.68
CA LEU A 18 21.75 -8.23 -8.54
C LEU A 18 23.21 -8.38 -9.01
N PRO A 19 24.17 -7.58 -8.50
CA PRO A 19 25.59 -7.79 -8.79
C PRO A 19 26.02 -9.18 -8.35
N VAL A 20 26.74 -9.91 -9.20
CA VAL A 20 27.24 -11.26 -8.89
C VAL A 20 28.76 -11.24 -8.83
N TYR A 21 29.32 -11.72 -7.71
CA TYR A 21 30.76 -11.89 -7.61
C TYR A 21 31.22 -13.12 -8.40
N CYS A 22 32.22 -12.96 -9.26
CA CYS A 22 32.79 -14.01 -10.08
C CYS A 22 34.24 -14.29 -9.66
N GLU A 23 34.45 -15.35 -8.88
CA GLU A 23 35.77 -15.74 -8.36
C GLU A 23 36.81 -15.95 -9.48
N GLY A 24 36.43 -16.62 -10.58
CA GLY A 24 37.35 -16.95 -11.68
C GLY A 24 37.88 -15.74 -12.45
N SER A 25 37.25 -14.58 -12.28
CA SER A 25 37.61 -13.34 -12.97
C SER A 25 37.96 -12.22 -11.99
N MET A 26 37.95 -12.50 -10.68
CA MET A 26 38.23 -11.58 -9.58
C MET A 26 37.51 -10.23 -9.73
N GLY A 27 36.21 -10.29 -10.05
CA GLY A 27 35.41 -9.10 -10.32
C GLY A 27 33.92 -9.32 -10.12
N TRP A 28 33.18 -8.21 -10.13
CA TRP A 28 31.73 -8.19 -10.04
C TRP A 28 31.12 -8.08 -11.43
N LEU A 29 30.12 -8.91 -11.72
CA LEU A 29 29.29 -8.82 -12.91
C LEU A 29 28.08 -7.96 -12.61
N VAL A 30 27.93 -6.87 -13.36
CA VAL A 30 26.86 -5.87 -13.19
C VAL A 30 26.32 -5.52 -14.57
N ASP A 31 25.04 -5.80 -14.83
CA ASP A 31 24.38 -5.61 -16.13
C ASP A 31 25.14 -6.18 -17.34
N GLY A 32 25.78 -7.34 -17.15
CA GLY A 32 26.58 -8.01 -18.18
C GLY A 32 27.99 -7.43 -18.38
N ASN A 33 28.36 -6.37 -17.65
CA ASN A 33 29.71 -5.82 -17.63
C ASN A 33 30.49 -6.31 -16.41
N GLN A 34 31.76 -6.63 -16.63
CA GLN A 34 32.66 -7.02 -15.54
C GLN A 34 33.37 -5.79 -14.97
N ILE A 35 33.29 -5.61 -13.66
CA ILE A 35 33.96 -4.55 -12.92
C ILE A 35 35.05 -5.19 -12.06
N TYR A 36 36.31 -4.85 -12.39
CA TYR A 36 37.47 -5.25 -11.61
C TYR A 36 37.61 -4.31 -10.43
N LEU A 37 37.53 -4.86 -9.22
CA LEU A 37 37.62 -4.09 -7.99
C LEU A 37 38.77 -4.62 -7.13
N ASP A 38 39.41 -3.70 -6.40
CA ASP A 38 40.57 -3.98 -5.53
C ASP A 38 40.23 -5.06 -4.50
N THR A 39 40.88 -6.21 -4.58
CA THR A 39 40.63 -7.38 -3.74
C THR A 39 40.98 -7.19 -2.26
N ASN A 40 41.61 -6.07 -1.90
CA ASN A 40 41.92 -5.75 -0.50
C ASN A 40 40.80 -5.01 0.24
N ARG A 41 39.58 -4.96 -0.32
CA ARG A 41 38.46 -4.19 0.26
C ARG A 41 37.22 -5.04 0.44
N GLU A 42 36.41 -4.67 1.42
CA GLU A 42 35.12 -5.30 1.67
C GLU A 42 34.05 -4.66 0.77
N TYR A 43 33.24 -5.51 0.16
CA TYR A 43 32.14 -5.11 -0.73
C TYR A 43 30.82 -5.57 -0.14
N THR A 44 29.85 -4.66 -0.13
CA THR A 44 28.47 -4.94 0.29
C THR A 44 27.51 -4.57 -0.83
N ILE A 45 26.43 -5.34 -0.95
CA ILE A 45 25.31 -5.03 -1.83
C ILE A 45 24.18 -4.53 -0.93
N ASP A 46 23.77 -3.29 -1.14
CA ASP A 46 22.54 -2.80 -0.52
C ASP A 46 21.34 -3.37 -1.29
N PRO A 47 20.34 -3.92 -0.57
CA PRO A 47 19.10 -4.34 -1.21
C PRO A 47 18.39 -3.12 -1.82
N PRO A 48 17.56 -3.34 -2.87
CA PRO A 48 16.85 -2.24 -3.49
C PRO A 48 15.95 -1.55 -2.47
N VAL A 49 16.08 -0.23 -2.38
CA VAL A 49 15.14 0.60 -1.61
C VAL A 49 13.79 0.51 -2.33
N VAL A 50 12.83 -0.16 -1.72
CA VAL A 50 11.45 -0.16 -2.20
C VAL A 50 10.90 1.24 -1.92
N PRO A 51 10.45 2.00 -2.94
CA PRO A 51 9.81 3.28 -2.68
C PRO A 51 8.57 3.04 -1.83
N VAL A 52 8.59 3.53 -0.60
CA VAL A 52 7.42 3.53 0.28
C VAL A 52 6.43 4.48 -0.36
N GLN A 53 5.33 3.96 -0.90
CA GLN A 53 4.25 4.84 -1.35
C GLN A 53 3.74 5.64 -0.14
N PRO A 54 3.52 6.95 -0.29
CA PRO A 54 3.00 7.75 0.81
C PRO A 54 1.63 7.19 1.22
N ASP A 55 1.43 7.04 2.53
CA ASP A 55 0.14 6.61 3.06
C ASP A 55 -0.96 7.58 2.63
N ILE A 56 -2.04 7.04 2.07
CA ILE A 56 -3.21 7.85 1.73
C ILE A 56 -4.04 8.01 2.99
N THR A 57 -3.98 9.19 3.59
CA THR A 57 -4.72 9.52 4.82
C THR A 57 -5.80 10.55 4.54
N VAL A 58 -6.99 10.34 5.11
CA VAL A 58 -8.13 11.26 5.06
C VAL A 58 -8.66 11.50 6.47
N SER A 59 -9.34 12.62 6.74
CA SER A 59 -10.08 12.79 7.99
C SER A 59 -11.27 11.81 8.07
N PRO A 60 -11.81 11.52 9.27
CA PRO A 60 -12.99 10.64 9.37
C PRO A 60 -14.20 11.13 8.59
N VAL A 61 -14.38 12.46 8.50
CA VAL A 61 -15.46 13.06 7.71
C VAL A 61 -15.21 12.85 6.22
N GLU A 62 -13.99 13.10 5.75
CA GLU A 62 -13.61 12.86 4.36
C GLU A 62 -13.75 11.39 3.98
N PHE A 63 -13.36 10.46 4.86
CA PHE A 63 -13.58 9.02 4.66
C PHE A 63 -15.06 8.70 4.42
N MET A 64 -15.95 9.23 5.27
CA MET A 64 -17.39 9.04 5.08
C MET A 64 -17.89 9.65 3.77
N LEU A 65 -17.31 10.76 3.31
CA LEU A 65 -17.66 11.41 2.04
C LEU A 65 -17.17 10.67 0.79
N LEU A 66 -16.30 9.66 0.92
CA LEU A 66 -15.94 8.75 -0.19
C LEU A 66 -17.08 7.79 -0.54
N PHE A 67 -18.03 7.59 0.38
CA PHE A 67 -19.27 6.86 0.14
C PHE A 67 -20.36 7.79 -0.38
N THR A 68 -21.22 7.31 -1.28
CA THR A 68 -22.38 8.07 -1.75
C THR A 68 -23.44 8.22 -0.65
N SER A 69 -24.38 9.16 -0.83
CA SER A 69 -25.48 9.33 0.12
C SER A 69 -26.33 8.06 0.32
N PRO A 70 -26.74 7.32 -0.73
CA PRO A 70 -27.42 6.04 -0.57
C PRO A 70 -26.61 4.99 0.20
N GLU A 71 -25.31 4.88 -0.10
CA GLU A 71 -24.40 3.97 0.60
C GLU A 71 -24.34 4.29 2.10
N ARG A 72 -24.14 5.56 2.47
CA ARG A 72 -24.11 5.99 3.88
C ARG A 72 -25.43 5.73 4.61
N ILE A 73 -26.57 5.98 3.97
CA ILE A 73 -27.89 5.72 4.56
C ILE A 73 -28.04 4.22 4.84
N PHE A 74 -27.67 3.37 3.89
CA PHE A 74 -27.72 1.93 4.07
C PHE A 74 -26.80 1.45 5.19
N ILE A 75 -25.53 1.87 5.19
CA ILE A 75 -24.55 1.52 6.24
C ILE A 75 -25.09 1.91 7.62
N LYS A 76 -25.66 3.11 7.75
CA LYS A 76 -26.30 3.56 8.99
C LYS A 76 -27.48 2.69 9.41
N SER A 77 -28.27 2.21 8.46
CA SER A 77 -29.44 1.37 8.74
C SER A 77 -29.07 -0.01 9.28
N ILE A 78 -27.98 -0.62 8.77
CA ILE A 78 -27.56 -1.97 9.16
C ILE A 78 -26.69 -1.99 10.42
N ARG A 79 -26.15 -0.83 10.84
CA ARG A 79 -25.27 -0.70 12.01
C ARG A 79 -25.84 -1.33 13.28
N GLN A 80 -27.16 -1.27 13.49
CA GLN A 80 -27.81 -1.83 14.68
C GLN A 80 -27.89 -3.36 14.66
N SER A 81 -27.87 -3.97 13.47
CA SER A 81 -28.03 -5.42 13.28
C SER A 81 -26.73 -6.13 12.94
N ASP A 82 -25.72 -5.40 12.46
CA ASP A 82 -24.44 -5.94 12.02
C ASP A 82 -23.31 -5.49 12.97
N PRO A 83 -22.78 -6.39 13.82
CA PRO A 83 -21.77 -6.04 14.81
C PRO A 83 -20.42 -5.64 14.16
N VAL A 84 -20.12 -6.13 12.96
CA VAL A 84 -18.89 -5.76 12.24
C VAL A 84 -18.99 -4.32 11.76
N VAL A 85 -20.15 -3.94 11.21
CA VAL A 85 -20.41 -2.54 10.83
C VAL A 85 -20.45 -1.64 12.07
N SER A 86 -21.07 -2.09 13.17
CA SER A 86 -21.10 -1.30 14.41
C SER A 86 -19.71 -0.98 14.93
N ASP A 87 -18.84 -1.99 15.08
CA ASP A 87 -17.48 -1.83 15.60
C ASP A 87 -16.66 -0.87 14.72
N PHE A 88 -16.68 -1.07 13.40
CA PHE A 88 -15.94 -0.20 12.49
C PHE A 88 -16.44 1.24 12.54
N MET A 89 -17.75 1.47 12.56
CA MET A 89 -18.30 2.82 12.63
C MET A 89 -18.04 3.48 13.99
N ASP A 90 -18.01 2.73 15.09
CA ASP A 90 -17.62 3.23 16.41
C ASP A 90 -16.16 3.72 16.43
N ILE A 91 -15.27 3.03 15.71
CA ILE A 91 -13.87 3.47 15.52
C ILE A 91 -13.81 4.75 14.68
N ILE A 92 -14.48 4.77 13.52
CA ILE A 92 -14.48 5.92 12.61
C ILE A 92 -15.05 7.18 13.27
N GLU A 93 -16.10 7.05 14.07
CA GLU A 93 -16.76 8.16 14.76
C GLU A 93 -16.09 8.53 16.09
N HIS A 94 -15.01 7.86 16.47
CA HIS A 94 -14.35 8.10 17.74
C HIS A 94 -13.77 9.54 17.80
N PRO A 95 -14.04 10.33 18.86
CA PRO A 95 -13.71 11.75 18.90
C PRO A 95 -12.20 12.06 18.93
N LYS A 96 -11.35 11.05 19.22
CA LYS A 96 -9.89 11.17 19.15
C LYS A 96 -9.30 10.72 17.82
N LEU A 97 -10.09 10.19 16.90
CA LEU A 97 -9.59 9.79 15.59
C LEU A 97 -9.42 11.04 14.72
N THR A 98 -8.18 11.30 14.31
CA THR A 98 -7.83 12.48 13.51
C THR A 98 -7.68 12.16 12.03
N PHE A 99 -7.31 10.92 11.70
CA PHE A 99 -7.12 10.45 10.34
C PHE A 99 -7.48 8.97 10.22
N VAL A 100 -7.94 8.59 9.03
CA VAL A 100 -8.12 7.22 8.56
C VAL A 100 -7.05 6.98 7.51
N ASN A 101 -6.19 6.00 7.73
CA ASN A 101 -5.20 5.57 6.75
C ASN A 101 -5.83 4.48 5.86
N LEU A 102 -5.98 4.79 4.57
CA LEU A 102 -6.60 3.93 3.56
C LEU A 102 -5.68 2.79 3.12
N SER A 103 -4.37 2.93 3.33
CA SER A 103 -3.37 1.89 3.07
C SER A 103 -3.40 0.77 4.12
N LEU A 104 -3.98 0.98 5.29
CA LEU A 104 -4.05 -0.05 6.35
C LEU A 104 -4.89 -1.24 5.91
N ALA A 105 -4.36 -2.45 6.13
CA ALA A 105 -5.05 -3.70 5.82
C ALA A 105 -6.43 -3.80 6.50
N SER A 106 -6.56 -3.33 7.74
CA SER A 106 -7.83 -3.28 8.47
C SER A 106 -8.84 -2.33 7.83
N THR A 107 -8.40 -1.14 7.37
CA THR A 107 -9.26 -0.20 6.64
C THR A 107 -9.73 -0.81 5.32
N GLN A 108 -8.82 -1.44 4.57
CA GLN A 108 -9.17 -2.10 3.31
C GLN A 108 -10.19 -3.23 3.52
N GLN A 109 -9.99 -4.07 4.53
CA GLN A 109 -10.94 -5.14 4.89
C GLN A 109 -12.30 -4.60 5.31
N ALA A 110 -12.34 -3.49 6.05
CA ALA A 110 -13.59 -2.85 6.42
C ALA A 110 -14.33 -2.28 5.19
N VAL A 111 -13.60 -1.65 4.26
CA VAL A 111 -14.18 -1.19 2.98
C VAL A 111 -14.73 -2.37 2.17
N ASP A 112 -13.97 -3.46 2.06
CA ASP A 112 -14.39 -4.68 1.37
C ASP A 112 -15.67 -5.27 1.97
N TYR A 113 -15.77 -5.28 3.30
CA TYR A 113 -16.96 -5.73 4.02
C TYR A 113 -18.17 -4.82 3.76
N LEU A 114 -17.99 -3.50 3.86
CA LEU A 114 -19.08 -2.54 3.59
C LEU A 114 -19.59 -2.67 2.15
N LEU A 115 -18.68 -2.82 1.18
CA LEU A 115 -19.05 -3.04 -0.22
C LEU A 115 -19.79 -4.36 -0.42
N SER A 116 -19.39 -5.45 0.25
CA SER A 116 -20.13 -6.72 0.16
C SER A 116 -21.56 -6.57 0.68
N LYS A 117 -21.77 -5.83 1.78
CA LYS A 117 -23.12 -5.53 2.31
C LYS A 117 -23.94 -4.67 1.36
N LEU A 118 -23.32 -3.69 0.70
CA LEU A 118 -23.98 -2.84 -0.30
C LEU A 118 -24.42 -3.65 -1.53
N VAL A 119 -23.61 -4.61 -1.98
CA VAL A 119 -23.96 -5.53 -3.07
C VAL A 119 -25.09 -6.48 -2.64
N GLU A 120 -24.99 -7.09 -1.46
CA GLU A 120 -26.04 -7.98 -0.90
C GLU A 120 -27.41 -7.28 -0.84
N ALA A 121 -27.42 -6.00 -0.50
CA ALA A 121 -28.63 -5.18 -0.44
C ALA A 121 -29.01 -4.49 -1.75
N THR A 122 -28.32 -4.77 -2.86
CA THR A 122 -28.55 -4.18 -4.19
C THR A 122 -28.46 -2.65 -4.24
N VAL A 123 -27.72 -2.03 -3.32
CA VAL A 123 -27.45 -0.59 -3.32
C VAL A 123 -26.43 -0.24 -4.42
N ILE A 124 -25.48 -1.13 -4.65
CA ILE A 124 -24.55 -1.11 -5.79
C ILE A 124 -24.60 -2.47 -6.49
N THR A 125 -24.18 -2.54 -7.75
CA THR A 125 -24.07 -3.82 -8.45
C THR A 125 -22.75 -4.53 -8.09
N ALA A 126 -22.70 -5.85 -8.29
CA ALA A 126 -21.46 -6.61 -8.10
C ALA A 126 -20.34 -6.19 -9.07
N GLU A 127 -20.71 -5.67 -10.24
CA GLU A 127 -19.76 -5.16 -11.25
C GLU A 127 -19.18 -3.80 -10.84
N ASP A 128 -19.95 -2.97 -10.14
CA ASP A 128 -19.50 -1.66 -9.65
C ASP A 128 -18.61 -1.75 -8.40
N ALA A 129 -18.74 -2.83 -7.61
CA ALA A 129 -18.00 -3.02 -6.37
C ALA A 129 -16.47 -2.82 -6.49
N PRO A 130 -15.75 -3.45 -7.45
CA PRO A 130 -14.31 -3.22 -7.61
C PRO A 130 -13.97 -1.77 -7.96
N VAL A 131 -14.79 -1.11 -8.78
CA VAL A 131 -14.59 0.31 -9.15
C VAL A 131 -14.80 1.23 -7.94
N ARG A 132 -15.84 0.96 -7.13
CA ARG A 132 -16.09 1.68 -5.87
C ARG A 132 -14.95 1.48 -4.88
N ARG A 133 -14.43 0.26 -4.76
CA ARG A 133 -13.27 -0.06 -3.91
C ARG A 133 -12.07 0.80 -4.27
N GLU A 134 -11.71 0.87 -5.55
CA GLU A 134 -10.58 1.66 -6.02
C GLU A 134 -10.80 3.17 -5.78
N ALA A 135 -12.00 3.69 -6.05
CA ALA A 135 -12.34 5.08 -5.79
C ALA A 135 -12.21 5.44 -4.30
N ILE A 136 -12.72 4.58 -3.40
CA ILE A 136 -12.63 4.78 -1.95
C ILE A 136 -11.16 4.72 -1.50
N LEU A 137 -10.40 3.69 -1.89
CA LEU A 137 -9.03 3.49 -1.39
C LEU A 137 -8.01 4.46 -2.01
N SER A 138 -8.32 5.07 -3.14
CA SER A 138 -7.53 6.19 -3.70
C SER A 138 -7.83 7.53 -3.04
N GLY A 139 -8.87 7.63 -2.20
CA GLY A 139 -9.32 8.89 -1.61
C GLY A 139 -9.93 9.86 -2.62
N SER A 140 -10.33 9.37 -3.79
CA SER A 140 -10.90 10.20 -4.86
C SER A 140 -12.39 10.42 -4.60
N PHE A 141 -12.79 11.68 -4.39
CA PHE A 141 -14.20 12.05 -4.28
C PHE A 141 -14.92 11.86 -5.62
N GLN A 142 -16.18 11.43 -5.55
CA GLN A 142 -17.06 11.22 -6.70
C GLN A 142 -17.79 12.50 -7.11
#